data_AF-A0A955H187-F1
#
_entry.id   AF-A0A955H187-F1
#
_cell.length_a   1.000
_cell.length_b   1.000
_cell.length_c   1.000
_cell.angle_alpha   90.00
_cell.angle_beta   90.00
_cell.angle_gamma   90.00
#
_symmetry.space_group_name_H-M   'P 1'
#
loop_
_entity.id
_entity.type
_entity.pdbx_description
1 polymer ?
#
loop_
_entity_poly.entity_id
_entity_poly.type
_entity_poly.pdbx_seq_one_letter_code
_entity_poly.pdbx_strand_id
1 'polypeptide(L)'
;MNWRITQLTIGLVALAAAYFFYVETTHDDAATEEPESEVITTTPTVSGGMVVIDWHGQELQQVPQSLFEQVDTEVLDLSNNELSGALPAEVHRLTKLRRLDLSNNNFTGLPAELGQLSQLEYLNISGNPITGLPYELGNLKNLKELNLRATNYSTHDLEIITQSLPAGVIIYK
;
A
#
# COMPACT_ATOMS: atom_id res chain seq x y z
N MET A 1 -3.77 -29.66 -26.55
CA MET A 1 -2.33 -29.99 -26.67
C MET A 1 -1.63 -29.34 -25.49
N ASN A 2 -1.07 -30.14 -24.60
CA ASN A 2 -0.43 -29.71 -23.35
C ASN A 2 0.68 -28.69 -23.60
N TRP A 3 0.71 -27.63 -22.81
CA TRP A 3 1.97 -26.98 -22.44
C TRP A 3 1.91 -26.50 -20.99
N ARG A 4 2.60 -27.24 -20.11
CA ARG A 4 3.16 -26.72 -18.86
C ARG A 4 4.66 -26.73 -19.09
N ILE A 5 5.33 -25.57 -19.13
CA ILE A 5 6.78 -25.47 -18.98
C ILE A 5 7.12 -24.16 -18.23
N THR A 6 7.51 -24.35 -16.97
CA THR A 6 8.54 -23.68 -16.13
C THR A 6 8.64 -22.16 -15.98
N GLN A 7 8.61 -21.77 -14.69
CA GLN A 7 9.29 -20.61 -14.11
C GLN A 7 10.76 -20.50 -14.52
N LEU A 8 11.20 -19.31 -14.95
CA LEU A 8 12.56 -18.80 -14.75
C LEU A 8 12.57 -17.28 -14.92
N THR A 9 13.24 -16.64 -13.98
CA THR A 9 13.37 -15.22 -13.69
C THR A 9 14.32 -14.47 -14.64
N ILE A 10 14.20 -13.13 -14.61
CA ILE A 10 15.13 -12.05 -15.01
C ILE A 10 14.77 -11.31 -16.31
N GLY A 11 14.43 -10.02 -16.16
CA GLY A 11 14.64 -9.00 -17.20
C GLY A 11 13.57 -7.91 -17.36
N LEU A 12 13.31 -7.10 -16.32
CA LEU A 12 12.79 -5.73 -16.49
C LEU A 12 13.77 -4.92 -17.40
N VAL A 13 13.22 -3.94 -18.15
CA VAL A 13 13.86 -2.84 -18.93
C VAL A 13 13.60 -2.79 -20.45
N ALA A 14 13.00 -3.80 -21.11
CA ALA A 14 12.80 -3.71 -22.58
C ALA A 14 11.49 -3.07 -23.07
N LEU A 15 10.47 -2.85 -22.22
CA LEU A 15 9.10 -2.53 -22.71
C LEU A 15 8.73 -1.05 -22.75
N ALA A 16 9.43 -0.16 -22.05
CA ALA A 16 9.13 1.28 -22.09
C ALA A 16 9.43 1.93 -23.47
N ALA A 17 10.44 1.43 -24.18
CA ALA A 17 10.83 1.99 -25.49
C ALA A 17 9.91 1.53 -26.64
N ALA A 18 9.27 0.36 -26.53
CA ALA A 18 8.31 -0.12 -27.53
C ALA A 18 7.00 0.67 -27.48
N TYR A 19 6.62 1.17 -26.30
CA TYR A 19 5.40 1.95 -26.12
C TYR A 19 5.50 3.34 -26.77
N PHE A 20 6.66 4.00 -26.69
CA PHE A 20 6.86 5.31 -27.33
C PHE A 20 6.82 5.24 -28.86
N PHE A 21 7.24 4.12 -29.46
CA PHE A 21 7.18 3.95 -30.92
C PHE A 21 5.78 3.57 -31.43
N TYR A 22 4.93 3.00 -30.58
CA TYR A 22 3.58 2.57 -30.96
C TYR A 22 2.57 3.74 -31.02
N VAL A 23 2.78 4.80 -30.22
CA VAL A 23 1.84 5.93 -30.09
C VAL A 23 1.89 6.91 -31.28
N GLU A 24 2.96 6.94 -32.08
CA GLU A 24 3.08 7.91 -33.19
C GLU A 24 2.40 7.49 -34.51
N THR A 25 1.87 6.27 -34.64
CA THR A 25 1.43 5.75 -35.95
C THR A 25 -0.07 5.57 -36.19
N THR A 26 -0.98 5.96 -35.29
CA THR A 26 -2.43 5.83 -35.56
C THR A 26 -3.21 7.11 -35.32
N HIS A 27 -3.53 7.76 -36.44
CA HIS A 27 -4.59 8.76 -36.61
C HIS A 27 -5.97 8.08 -36.51
N ASP A 28 -6.92 8.76 -35.88
CA ASP A 28 -8.38 8.53 -35.90
C ASP A 28 -8.89 7.14 -35.51
N ASP A 29 -9.16 6.96 -34.20
CA ASP A 29 -10.50 6.64 -33.67
C ASP A 29 -10.38 6.33 -32.17
N ALA A 30 -10.91 7.25 -31.35
CA ALA A 30 -10.82 7.21 -29.89
C ALA A 30 -11.72 6.12 -29.29
N ALA A 31 -11.16 4.93 -29.08
CA ALA A 31 -11.47 4.10 -27.93
C ALA A 31 -10.26 4.20 -26.99
N THR A 32 -10.36 5.06 -25.98
CA THR A 32 -9.46 5.06 -24.82
C THR A 32 -9.58 3.70 -24.14
N GLU A 33 -8.76 2.74 -24.55
CA GLU A 33 -8.44 1.59 -23.73
C GLU A 33 -7.75 2.13 -22.49
N GLU A 34 -8.46 2.12 -21.35
CA GLU A 34 -7.83 2.42 -20.07
C GLU A 34 -6.65 1.46 -19.87
N PRO A 35 -5.51 1.94 -19.36
CA PRO A 35 -4.36 1.06 -19.13
C PRO A 35 -4.83 -0.11 -18.27
N GLU A 36 -4.75 -1.33 -18.81
CA GLU A 36 -5.00 -2.55 -18.05
C GLU A 36 -4.14 -2.46 -16.79
N SER A 37 -4.79 -2.24 -15.64
CA SER A 37 -4.12 -2.15 -14.35
C SER A 37 -3.24 -3.38 -14.21
N GLU A 38 -1.93 -3.21 -14.04
CA GLU A 38 -1.02 -4.32 -13.77
C GLU A 38 -1.57 -5.12 -12.58
N VAL A 39 -2.16 -6.28 -12.89
CA VAL A 39 -2.71 -7.15 -11.87
C VAL A 39 -1.54 -7.85 -11.21
N ILE A 40 -1.17 -7.39 -10.01
CA ILE A 40 -0.24 -8.14 -9.17
C ILE A 40 -0.96 -9.43 -8.76
N THR A 41 -0.55 -10.55 -9.31
CA THR A 41 -1.18 -11.85 -9.06
C THR A 41 -0.52 -12.65 -7.94
N THR A 42 0.21 -12.02 -7.00
CA THR A 42 0.75 -12.83 -5.90
C THR A 42 -0.41 -13.31 -5.03
N THR A 43 -0.52 -14.63 -4.91
CA THR A 43 -1.54 -15.26 -4.08
C THR A 43 -1.22 -15.01 -2.62
N PRO A 44 -2.21 -14.65 -1.78
CA PRO A 44 -2.00 -14.59 -0.34
C PRO A 44 -1.36 -15.89 0.16
N THR A 45 -0.33 -15.76 0.98
CA THR A 45 0.39 -16.91 1.54
C THR A 45 0.06 -17.05 3.01
N VAL A 46 -0.10 -18.28 3.50
CA VAL A 46 -0.26 -18.52 4.94
C VAL A 46 1.12 -18.72 5.56
N SER A 47 1.50 -17.81 6.46
CA SER A 47 2.75 -17.88 7.22
C SER A 47 2.47 -17.74 8.70
N GLY A 48 2.91 -18.71 9.51
CA GLY A 48 2.66 -18.72 10.95
C GLY A 48 1.18 -18.75 11.33
N GLY A 49 0.30 -19.22 10.43
CA GLY A 49 -1.15 -19.22 10.61
C GLY A 49 -1.84 -17.90 10.21
N MET A 50 -1.09 -16.88 9.79
CA MET A 50 -1.63 -15.61 9.31
C MET A 50 -1.69 -15.58 7.79
N VAL A 51 -2.68 -14.88 7.24
CA VAL A 51 -2.76 -14.57 5.81
C VAL A 51 -1.89 -13.36 5.49
N VAL A 52 -0.87 -13.56 4.66
CA VAL A 52 0.16 -12.57 4.33
C VAL A 52 0.11 -12.24 2.84
N ILE A 53 0.08 -10.95 2.53
CA ILE A 53 0.36 -10.41 1.20
C ILE A 53 1.67 -9.64 1.30
N ASP A 54 2.67 -10.13 0.59
CA ASP A 54 3.99 -9.51 0.47
C ASP A 54 4.16 -8.99 -0.96
N TRP A 55 3.99 -7.68 -1.12
CA TRP A 55 4.22 -6.92 -2.35
C TRP A 55 5.36 -5.91 -2.15
N HIS A 56 6.32 -6.25 -1.29
CA HIS A 56 7.54 -5.45 -1.15
C HIS A 56 8.31 -5.38 -2.48
N GLY A 57 8.81 -4.19 -2.84
CA GLY A 57 9.78 -4.08 -3.94
C GLY A 57 9.25 -4.47 -5.31
N GLN A 58 7.97 -4.26 -5.59
CA GLN A 58 7.30 -4.62 -6.84
C GLN A 58 7.23 -3.46 -7.85
N GLU A 59 7.93 -2.34 -7.59
CA GLU A 59 7.97 -1.15 -8.46
C GLU A 59 6.57 -0.53 -8.74
N LEU A 60 5.63 -0.74 -7.81
CA LEU A 60 4.24 -0.30 -8.00
C LEU A 60 4.11 1.20 -7.92
N GLN A 61 3.43 1.80 -8.89
CA GLN A 61 3.17 3.24 -8.89
C GLN A 61 1.83 3.61 -8.24
N GLN A 62 0.91 2.65 -8.18
CA GLN A 62 -0.43 2.80 -7.59
C GLN A 62 -0.85 1.54 -6.84
N VAL A 63 -1.71 1.69 -5.83
CA VAL A 63 -2.26 0.56 -5.07
C VAL A 63 -3.31 -0.15 -5.94
N PRO A 64 -3.11 -1.44 -6.30
CA PRO A 64 -4.08 -2.17 -7.11
C PRO A 64 -5.42 -2.33 -6.40
N GLN A 65 -6.53 -2.09 -7.10
CA GLN A 65 -7.87 -2.18 -6.53
C GLN A 65 -8.22 -3.62 -6.06
N SER A 66 -7.65 -4.64 -6.70
CA SER A 66 -7.79 -6.05 -6.32
C SER A 66 -7.29 -6.36 -4.91
N LEU A 67 -6.40 -5.54 -4.35
CA LEU A 67 -5.95 -5.66 -2.95
C LEU A 67 -7.14 -5.68 -1.98
N PHE A 68 -8.14 -4.84 -2.24
CA PHE A 68 -9.28 -4.65 -1.35
C PHE A 68 -10.31 -5.79 -1.42
N GLU A 69 -10.09 -6.76 -2.31
CA GLU A 69 -10.86 -8.01 -2.37
C GLU A 69 -10.29 -9.06 -1.40
N GLN A 70 -9.04 -8.91 -0.97
CA GLN A 70 -8.34 -9.84 -0.07
C GLN A 70 -8.68 -9.58 1.40
N VAL A 71 -9.97 -9.59 1.73
CA VAL A 71 -10.52 -9.18 3.05
C VAL A 71 -10.02 -10.03 4.23
N ASP A 72 -9.45 -11.20 3.95
CA ASP A 72 -8.88 -12.10 4.96
C ASP A 72 -7.44 -11.76 5.35
N THR A 73 -6.80 -10.79 4.70
CA THR A 73 -5.40 -10.41 4.93
C THR A 73 -5.15 -9.92 6.36
N GLU A 74 -4.13 -10.48 7.01
CA GLU A 74 -3.69 -10.10 8.36
C GLU A 74 -2.37 -9.32 8.33
N VAL A 75 -1.51 -9.58 7.35
CA VAL A 75 -0.24 -8.88 7.15
C VAL A 75 -0.15 -8.42 5.72
N LEU A 76 0.04 -7.11 5.52
CA LEU A 76 0.22 -6.49 4.23
C LEU A 76 1.53 -5.71 4.22
N ASP A 77 2.43 -6.10 3.31
CA ASP A 77 3.67 -5.38 3.02
C ASP A 77 3.58 -4.77 1.62
N LEU A 78 3.54 -3.44 1.56
CA LEU A 78 3.60 -2.63 0.33
C LEU A 78 4.89 -1.80 0.29
N SER A 79 5.86 -2.10 1.15
CA SER A 79 7.04 -1.26 1.32
C SER A 79 7.96 -1.28 0.10
N ASN A 80 8.76 -0.21 -0.05
CA ASN A 80 9.77 -0.09 -1.10
C ASN A 80 9.18 -0.20 -2.52
N ASN A 81 8.09 0.52 -2.77
CA ASN A 81 7.50 0.70 -4.09
C ASN A 81 7.57 2.18 -4.50
N GLU A 82 6.93 2.52 -5.61
CA GLU A 82 6.77 3.90 -6.11
C GLU A 82 5.34 4.44 -5.86
N LEU A 83 4.63 3.87 -4.87
CA LEU A 83 3.21 4.15 -4.62
C LEU A 83 3.03 5.62 -4.23
N SER A 84 2.16 6.33 -4.94
CA SER A 84 2.00 7.77 -4.79
C SER A 84 0.56 8.20 -4.52
N GLY A 85 0.40 9.45 -4.08
CA GLY A 85 -0.91 10.00 -3.71
C GLY A 85 -1.33 9.62 -2.29
N ALA A 86 -2.63 9.69 -2.00
CA ALA A 86 -3.17 9.22 -0.73
C ALA A 86 -3.42 7.71 -0.78
N LEU A 87 -3.26 7.01 0.35
CA LEU A 87 -3.73 5.64 0.46
C LEU A 87 -5.26 5.58 0.21
N PRO A 88 -5.78 4.67 -0.63
CA PRO A 88 -7.21 4.61 -0.92
C PRO A 88 -8.06 4.29 0.32
N ALA A 89 -9.24 4.89 0.41
CA ALA A 89 -10.15 4.73 1.55
C ALA A 89 -10.57 3.27 1.75
N GLU A 90 -10.65 2.49 0.67
CA GLU A 90 -11.00 1.07 0.62
C GLU A 90 -10.10 0.19 1.49
N VAL A 91 -8.97 0.69 1.99
CA VAL A 91 -8.14 0.02 3.01
C VAL A 91 -8.97 -0.47 4.20
N HIS A 92 -10.08 0.20 4.54
CA HIS A 92 -10.99 -0.20 5.61
C HIS A 92 -11.61 -1.60 5.43
N ARG A 93 -11.62 -2.14 4.20
CA ARG A 93 -12.13 -3.47 3.90
C ARG A 93 -11.24 -4.58 4.46
N LEU A 94 -9.96 -4.30 4.70
CA LEU A 94 -8.98 -5.23 5.26
C LEU A 94 -9.16 -5.35 6.78
N THR A 95 -10.37 -5.70 7.23
CA THR A 95 -10.78 -5.65 8.64
C THR A 95 -9.99 -6.58 9.58
N LYS A 96 -9.33 -7.60 9.02
CA LYS A 96 -8.46 -8.53 9.77
C LYS A 96 -7.00 -8.07 9.85
N LEU A 97 -6.66 -6.93 9.24
CA LEU A 97 -5.28 -6.48 9.15
C LEU A 97 -4.71 -6.15 10.53
N ARG A 98 -3.58 -6.79 10.86
CA ARG A 98 -2.82 -6.63 12.10
C ARG A 98 -1.50 -5.90 11.87
N ARG A 99 -0.91 -6.06 10.69
CA ARG A 99 0.34 -5.41 10.31
C ARG A 99 0.21 -4.78 8.92
N LEU A 100 0.49 -3.48 8.85
CA LEU A 100 0.53 -2.72 7.61
C LEU A 100 1.89 -2.02 7.48
N ASP A 101 2.65 -2.37 6.45
CA ASP A 101 3.88 -1.67 6.09
C ASP A 101 3.72 -0.94 4.75
N LEU A 102 3.80 0.38 4.79
CA LEU A 102 3.75 1.29 3.64
C LEU A 102 5.09 2.00 3.44
N SER A 103 6.15 1.60 4.15
CA SER A 103 7.38 2.38 4.22
C SER A 103 8.13 2.48 2.90
N ASN A 104 8.90 3.55 2.73
CA ASN A 104 9.68 3.82 1.52
C ASN A 104 8.81 3.80 0.26
N ASN A 105 7.83 4.71 0.23
CA ASN A 105 6.95 4.98 -0.90
C ASN A 105 6.83 6.49 -1.09
N ASN A 106 5.93 6.93 -1.97
CA ASN A 106 5.66 8.34 -2.23
C ASN A 106 4.24 8.77 -1.76
N PHE A 107 3.72 8.13 -0.72
CA PHE A 107 2.40 8.49 -0.17
C PHE A 107 2.42 9.91 0.42
N THR A 108 1.41 10.71 0.10
CA THR A 108 1.26 12.08 0.59
C THR A 108 0.23 12.22 1.71
N GLY A 109 -0.60 11.19 1.93
CA GLY A 109 -1.64 11.22 2.97
C GLY A 109 -2.25 9.86 3.27
N LEU A 110 -2.96 9.81 4.39
CA LEU A 110 -3.71 8.64 4.85
C LEU A 110 -5.22 8.97 4.90
N PRO A 111 -6.10 8.03 4.55
CA PRO A 111 -7.54 8.21 4.62
C PRO A 111 -8.03 8.10 6.08
N ALA A 112 -9.13 8.78 6.41
CA ALA A 112 -9.78 8.70 7.71
C ALA A 112 -10.23 7.25 8.03
N GLU A 113 -10.62 6.54 6.98
CA GLU A 113 -11.07 5.15 6.99
C GLU A 113 -10.02 4.17 7.50
N LEU A 114 -8.73 4.54 7.48
CA LEU A 114 -7.67 3.76 8.11
C LEU A 114 -7.94 3.52 9.61
N GLY A 115 -8.58 4.49 10.29
CA GLY A 115 -8.98 4.38 11.69
C GLY A 115 -10.03 3.31 11.98
N GLN A 116 -10.64 2.70 10.95
CA GLN A 116 -11.61 1.60 11.09
C GLN A 116 -10.94 0.23 11.27
N LEU A 117 -9.62 0.12 11.05
CA LEU A 117 -8.87 -1.12 11.19
C LEU A 117 -8.60 -1.45 12.66
N SER A 118 -9.67 -1.83 13.36
CA SER A 118 -9.63 -2.07 14.82
C SER A 118 -8.65 -3.15 15.27
N GLN A 119 -8.25 -4.07 14.39
CA GLN A 119 -7.27 -5.14 14.68
C GLN A 119 -5.82 -4.72 14.43
N LEU A 120 -5.57 -3.53 13.88
CA LEU A 120 -4.23 -3.11 13.50
C LEU A 120 -3.35 -2.91 14.74
N GLU A 121 -2.21 -3.60 14.77
CA GLU A 121 -1.23 -3.58 15.86
C GLU A 121 0.04 -2.83 15.46
N TYR A 122 0.41 -2.89 14.18
CA TYR A 122 1.62 -2.28 13.64
C TYR A 122 1.29 -1.48 12.38
N LEU A 123 1.65 -0.19 12.39
CA LEU A 123 1.55 0.70 11.24
C LEU A 123 2.91 1.35 10.98
N ASN A 124 3.49 1.08 9.81
CA ASN A 124 4.72 1.73 9.35
C ASN A 124 4.45 2.57 8.11
N ILE A 125 4.60 3.88 8.24
CA ILE A 125 4.45 4.83 7.13
C ILE A 125 5.75 5.60 6.87
N SER A 126 6.86 5.14 7.46
CA SER A 126 8.14 5.83 7.40
C SER A 126 8.68 5.97 5.97
N GLY A 127 9.47 7.01 5.71
CA GLY A 127 10.03 7.24 4.37
C GLY A 127 8.97 7.55 3.32
N ASN A 128 7.91 8.27 3.70
CA ASN A 128 6.90 8.80 2.79
C ASN A 128 6.73 10.30 3.02
N PRO A 129 6.44 11.11 1.99
CA PRO A 129 6.21 12.55 2.13
C PRO A 129 4.84 12.92 2.73
N ILE A 130 4.31 12.12 3.66
CA ILE A 130 3.01 12.32 4.31
C ILE A 130 3.03 13.62 5.10
N THR A 131 2.14 14.55 4.77
CA THR A 131 2.07 15.88 5.41
C THR A 131 1.02 15.98 6.50
N GLY A 132 0.00 15.11 6.47
CA GLY A 132 -1.12 15.11 7.40
C GLY A 132 -1.37 13.74 8.02
N LEU A 133 -1.69 13.73 9.32
CA LEU A 133 -2.13 12.53 10.03
C LEU A 133 -3.62 12.66 10.39
N PRO A 134 -4.50 11.78 9.89
CA PRO A 134 -5.93 11.85 10.22
C PRO A 134 -6.13 11.60 11.71
N TYR A 135 -7.03 12.37 12.34
CA TYR A 135 -7.30 12.24 13.78
C TYR A 135 -7.90 10.86 14.11
N GLU A 136 -8.51 10.19 13.12
CA GLU A 136 -9.03 8.84 13.18
C GLU A 136 -7.96 7.77 13.44
N LEU A 137 -6.66 8.06 13.30
CA LEU A 137 -5.62 7.14 13.78
C LEU A 137 -5.76 6.84 15.29
N GLY A 138 -6.35 7.75 16.06
CA GLY A 138 -6.73 7.51 17.47
C GLY A 138 -7.80 6.43 17.68
N ASN A 139 -8.48 5.99 16.62
CA ASN A 139 -9.47 4.92 16.68
C ASN A 139 -8.85 3.52 16.60
N LEU A 140 -7.55 3.41 16.28
CA LEU A 140 -6.82 2.15 16.21
C LEU A 140 -6.56 1.59 17.62
N LYS A 141 -7.58 0.98 18.24
CA LYS A 141 -7.56 0.58 19.66
C LYS A 141 -6.53 -0.49 20.03
N ASN A 142 -6.08 -1.28 19.06
CA ASN A 142 -5.06 -2.32 19.26
C ASN A 142 -3.66 -1.91 18.79
N LEU A 143 -3.46 -0.66 18.37
CA LEU A 143 -2.17 -0.21 17.88
C LEU A 143 -1.13 -0.31 19.01
N LYS A 144 0.05 -0.84 18.68
CA LYS A 144 1.20 -1.00 19.58
C LYS A 144 2.39 -0.22 19.07
N GLU A 145 2.57 -0.16 17.75
CA GLU A 145 3.71 0.48 17.13
C GLU A 145 3.26 1.34 15.95
N LEU A 146 3.73 2.59 15.94
CA LEU A 146 3.53 3.56 14.87
C LEU A 146 4.89 4.12 14.45
N ASN A 147 5.31 3.85 13.22
CA ASN A 147 6.55 4.38 12.67
C ASN A 147 6.30 5.51 11.68
N LEU A 148 6.68 6.72 12.07
CA LEU A 148 6.54 7.97 11.32
C LEU A 148 7.89 8.55 10.86
N ARG A 149 9.00 7.82 11.04
CA ARG A 149 10.33 8.33 10.68
C ARG A 149 10.39 8.82 9.25
N ALA A 150 11.13 9.90 9.02
CA ALA A 150 11.33 10.44 7.67
C ALA A 150 10.00 10.70 6.92
N THR A 151 9.03 11.29 7.61
CA THR A 151 7.80 11.82 7.01
C THR A 151 7.72 13.34 7.23
N ASN A 152 6.74 13.99 6.61
CA ASN A 152 6.57 15.46 6.64
C ASN A 152 5.37 15.90 7.49
N TYR A 153 4.91 15.07 8.44
CA TYR A 153 3.72 15.40 9.25
C TYR A 153 3.91 16.71 10.01
N SER A 154 2.82 17.44 10.22
CA SER A 154 2.82 18.58 11.12
C SER A 154 2.99 18.14 12.57
N THR A 155 3.80 18.86 13.36
CA THR A 155 3.89 18.65 14.81
C THR A 155 2.55 18.80 15.50
N HIS A 156 1.66 19.63 14.96
CA HIS A 156 0.30 19.82 15.46
C HIS A 156 -0.55 18.55 15.30
N ASP A 157 -0.49 17.91 14.14
CA ASP A 157 -1.24 16.67 13.89
C ASP A 157 -0.76 15.55 14.81
N LEU A 158 0.57 15.46 14.99
CA LEU A 158 1.17 14.51 15.91
C LEU A 158 0.68 14.73 17.35
N GLU A 159 0.65 15.98 17.82
CA GLU A 159 0.14 16.31 19.15
C GLU A 159 -1.32 15.88 19.32
N ILE A 160 -2.17 16.16 18.32
CA ILE A 160 -3.59 15.75 18.33
C ILE A 160 -3.73 14.23 18.42
N ILE A 161 -3.08 13.47 17.53
CA ILE A 161 -3.27 12.02 17.52
C ILE A 161 -2.68 11.35 18.77
N THR A 162 -1.60 11.90 19.35
CA THR A 162 -0.99 11.30 20.56
C THR A 162 -1.91 11.34 21.77
N GLN A 163 -2.89 12.24 21.80
CA GLN A 163 -3.89 12.31 22.87
C GLN A 163 -4.98 11.23 22.75
N SER A 164 -5.19 10.69 21.54
CA SER A 164 -6.27 9.74 21.25
C SER A 164 -5.77 8.31 21.02
N LEU A 165 -4.47 8.12 20.78
CA LEU A 165 -3.84 6.81 20.64
C LEU A 165 -3.94 5.96 21.94
N PRO A 166 -3.97 4.62 21.82
CA PRO A 166 -3.92 3.73 22.98
C PRO A 166 -2.70 3.98 23.88
N ALA A 167 -2.88 3.74 25.18
CA ALA A 167 -1.78 3.84 26.12
C ALA A 167 -0.69 2.80 25.80
N GLY A 168 0.57 3.24 25.80
CA GLY A 168 1.72 2.36 25.55
C GLY A 168 2.11 2.18 24.09
N VAL A 169 1.46 2.89 23.15
CA VAL A 169 1.91 2.91 21.74
C VAL A 169 3.33 3.46 21.65
N ILE A 170 4.23 2.70 21.04
CA ILE A 170 5.58 3.13 20.73
C ILE A 170 5.54 3.90 19.40
N ILE A 171 5.95 5.16 19.44
CA ILE A 171 6.00 6.03 18.27
C ILE A 171 7.44 6.28 17.87
N TYR A 172 7.82 5.87 16.66
CA TYR A 172 9.11 6.19 16.06
C TYR A 172 8.95 7.45 15.21
N LYS A 173 9.77 8.45 15.47
CA LYS A 173 9.75 9.78 14.83
C LYS A 173 11.09 10.05 14.18
#